data_AF-A0AA37LVL1-F1
#
_entry.id   AF-A0AA37LVL1-F1
#
_cell.length_a   1.000
_cell.length_b   1.000
_cell.length_c   1.000
_cell.angle_alpha   90.00
_cell.angle_beta   90.00
_cell.angle_gamma   90.00
#
_symmetry.space_group_name_H-M   'P 1'
#
loop_
_entity.id
_entity.type
_entity.pdbx_description
1 polymer ?
#
loop_
_entity_poly.entity_id
_entity_poly.type
_entity_poly.pdbx_seq_one_letter_code
_entity_poly.pdbx_strand_id
1 'polypeptide(L)'
;MADTLESQYDQQGHDEKQTGERPNVQPPLVASRHEKSFVRRVLMAGRVEEGGIQPIPLEARTNTKYFNAFTIWCSINTNILAITFGMLGPVSFGLGLRDSALVILFFNLLSTLAPAFLSTLGPKTGMRQMIQARFSFGYYFVYVPVVLNLATLTGFCVIICVIGGQCLSAVSEGDLSTAVGIVLIGISALLISFCGFNVLHFYEGYAWMPALVAIIIAVGCGGQQLKEQALAEPATASGVLSFGGVIASYMIPWACIASDLTTYFDPTKRLVSLALTLFSYRIFAYSYLGLVVPTILLMTLGAAIGGAMGNIPEWQDGFNSTLVGGVLGAMLSPAGGFGKFILVVLAFTLLANISGTMYAITLNFQTLVPSFRLPRYVFSVIVTAIIIPIAIRAAHDFFLSLENFIALIGYWSASFVGIVVTEHFIFRRANHTSYEAAIWEEPSKLPWGVAAIGAAALSFALVVPCISQVWFTGPIAVSTGDIGFEVAFVLSALLYLPLRYAERHFVGR
;
A
#
# COMPACT_ATOMS: atom_id res chain seq x y z
N MET A 1 -7.16 22.71 -15.42
CA MET A 1 -6.29 21.57 -15.03
C MET A 1 -6.28 20.49 -16.12
N ALA A 2 -6.42 20.87 -17.39
CA ALA A 2 -6.30 20.02 -18.59
C ALA A 2 -5.77 20.83 -19.80
N ASP A 3 -6.05 22.13 -19.88
CA ASP A 3 -5.76 22.93 -21.08
C ASP A 3 -4.28 23.24 -21.38
N THR A 4 -3.36 23.07 -20.42
CA THR A 4 -1.94 23.42 -20.64
C THR A 4 -1.06 22.27 -21.13
N LEU A 5 -1.63 21.07 -21.32
CA LEU A 5 -0.93 19.91 -21.89
C LEU A 5 -1.31 19.63 -23.36
N GLU A 6 -2.30 20.32 -23.92
CA GLU A 6 -2.79 20.08 -25.29
C GLU A 6 -2.00 20.82 -26.39
N SER A 7 -1.27 21.90 -26.10
CA SER A 7 -0.77 22.78 -27.18
C SER A 7 0.60 22.43 -27.78
N GLN A 8 1.35 21.47 -27.23
CA GLN A 8 2.73 21.20 -27.69
C GLN A 8 2.91 19.93 -28.53
N TYR A 9 1.88 19.07 -28.65
CA TYR A 9 1.98 17.85 -29.46
C TYR A 9 1.41 18.00 -30.89
N ASP A 10 0.56 19.00 -31.15
CA ASP A 10 -0.12 19.17 -32.45
C ASP A 10 0.65 20.03 -33.48
N GLN A 11 1.79 20.63 -33.13
CA GLN A 11 2.52 21.54 -34.04
C GLN A 11 3.66 20.91 -34.87
N GLN A 12 3.97 19.62 -34.71
CA GLN A 12 5.09 18.99 -35.44
C GLN A 12 4.66 18.06 -36.60
N GLY A 13 3.38 18.04 -36.96
CA GLY A 13 2.83 16.99 -37.84
C GLY A 13 2.12 17.44 -39.11
N HIS A 14 2.21 18.70 -39.56
CA HIS A 14 1.58 19.10 -40.82
C HIS A 14 2.26 20.33 -41.44
N ASP A 15 3.20 20.08 -42.35
CA ASP A 15 3.40 20.92 -43.54
C ASP A 15 4.30 20.18 -44.54
N GLU A 16 3.70 19.51 -45.53
CA GLU A 16 4.15 19.58 -46.92
C GLU A 16 3.09 18.98 -47.88
N LYS A 17 2.94 19.65 -49.03
CA LYS A 17 1.77 19.67 -49.92
C LYS A 17 1.78 18.59 -51.02
N GLN A 18 0.56 18.10 -51.30
CA GLN A 18 -0.09 17.80 -52.60
C GLN A 18 0.70 17.21 -53.78
N THR A 19 0.21 16.09 -54.33
CA THR A 19 -0.50 15.99 -55.64
C THR A 19 -0.86 14.51 -55.96
N GLY A 20 -2.01 14.26 -56.61
CA GLY A 20 -2.29 12.99 -57.31
C GLY A 20 -3.60 12.26 -56.99
N GLU A 21 -4.61 12.48 -57.84
CA GLU A 21 -5.72 11.60 -58.31
C GLU A 21 -6.44 10.59 -57.38
N ARG A 22 -7.79 10.66 -57.40
CA ARG A 22 -8.71 9.64 -56.86
C ARG A 22 -9.05 8.59 -57.92
N PRO A 23 -9.40 7.36 -57.50
CA PRO A 23 -10.70 6.86 -57.95
C PRO A 23 -11.58 6.24 -56.86
N ASN A 24 -12.85 6.20 -57.23
CA ASN A 24 -14.10 5.90 -56.54
C ASN A 24 -14.16 4.47 -55.93
N VAL A 25 -14.48 4.33 -54.63
CA VAL A 25 -14.94 3.06 -54.04
C VAL A 25 -16.11 3.33 -53.07
N GLN A 26 -17.22 2.64 -53.29
CA GLN A 26 -18.46 2.69 -52.51
C GLN A 26 -18.27 2.27 -51.04
N PRO A 27 -19.06 2.79 -50.08
CA PRO A 27 -18.90 2.47 -48.66
C PRO A 27 -19.66 1.19 -48.28
N PRO A 28 -19.11 0.29 -47.44
CA PRO A 28 -19.91 -0.77 -46.86
C PRO A 28 -20.59 -0.31 -45.56
N LEU A 29 -21.92 -0.45 -45.59
CA LEU A 29 -22.88 -0.76 -44.52
C LEU A 29 -22.50 -0.43 -43.07
N VAL A 30 -23.24 0.56 -42.55
CA VAL A 30 -23.30 0.98 -41.15
C VAL A 30 -23.88 -0.13 -40.28
N ALA A 31 -23.05 -0.74 -39.42
CA ALA A 31 -23.49 -1.52 -38.27
C ALA A 31 -22.96 -0.89 -36.96
N SER A 32 -23.90 -0.48 -36.11
CA SER A 32 -23.81 0.03 -34.72
C SER A 32 -22.48 0.66 -34.25
N ARG A 33 -22.26 1.92 -34.66
CA ARG A 33 -21.09 2.73 -34.27
C ARG A 33 -21.16 3.32 -32.84
N HIS A 34 -22.30 3.21 -32.14
CA HIS A 34 -22.52 3.92 -30.87
C HIS A 34 -22.01 3.18 -29.62
N GLU A 35 -22.22 1.87 -29.47
CA GLU A 35 -21.74 1.14 -28.28
C GLU A 35 -20.21 0.98 -28.24
N LYS A 36 -19.60 0.70 -29.40
CA LYS A 36 -18.13 0.64 -29.53
C LYS A 36 -17.46 2.01 -29.33
N SER A 37 -18.21 3.12 -29.43
CA SER A 37 -17.69 4.47 -29.21
C SER A 37 -17.60 4.85 -27.74
N PHE A 38 -18.49 4.37 -26.86
CA PHE A 38 -18.44 4.70 -25.44
C PHE A 38 -17.32 3.95 -24.72
N VAL A 39 -17.23 2.63 -24.92
CA VAL A 39 -16.14 1.81 -24.37
C VAL A 39 -14.78 2.32 -24.89
N ARG A 40 -14.67 2.61 -26.19
CA ARG A 40 -13.45 3.19 -26.75
C ARG A 40 -13.18 4.61 -26.24
N ARG A 41 -14.19 5.45 -25.99
CA ARG A 41 -14.00 6.76 -25.36
C ARG A 41 -13.59 6.66 -23.89
N VAL A 42 -14.12 5.72 -23.11
CA VAL A 42 -13.67 5.46 -21.74
C VAL A 42 -12.22 4.95 -21.73
N LEU A 43 -11.89 4.02 -22.65
CA LEU A 43 -10.53 3.52 -22.86
C LEU A 43 -9.55 4.60 -23.35
N MET A 44 -10.00 5.56 -24.17
CA MET A 44 -9.18 6.67 -24.69
C MET A 44 -9.11 7.87 -23.73
N ALA A 45 -10.14 8.08 -22.90
CA ALA A 45 -10.16 9.12 -21.86
C ALA A 45 -9.27 8.73 -20.68
N GLY A 46 -9.05 7.44 -20.45
CA GLY A 46 -7.99 6.94 -19.61
C GLY A 46 -6.70 6.78 -20.38
N ARG A 47 -6.08 7.87 -20.90
CA ARG A 47 -4.68 7.83 -21.36
C ARG A 47 -3.84 7.26 -20.22
N VAL A 48 -3.59 5.96 -20.33
CA VAL A 48 -2.85 5.14 -19.40
C VAL A 48 -1.43 5.70 -19.43
N GLU A 49 -0.79 5.75 -18.28
CA GLU A 49 0.65 5.99 -18.22
C GLU A 49 1.36 4.95 -19.11
N GLU A 50 1.74 5.34 -20.33
CA GLU A 50 2.34 4.44 -21.32
C GLU A 50 3.77 4.02 -20.93
N GLY A 51 4.45 4.84 -20.11
CA GLY A 51 5.82 4.63 -19.65
C GLY A 51 5.98 3.52 -18.61
N GLY A 52 4.93 3.16 -17.86
CA GLY A 52 4.95 2.07 -16.88
C GLY A 52 6.11 2.16 -15.88
N ILE A 53 7.07 1.26 -16.01
CA ILE A 53 8.25 1.16 -15.14
C ILE A 53 9.46 1.99 -15.63
N GLN A 54 9.37 2.61 -16.82
CA GLN A 54 10.47 3.39 -17.37
C GLN A 54 10.76 4.61 -16.48
N PRO A 55 12.05 4.94 -16.26
CA PRO A 55 12.41 6.15 -15.54
C PRO A 55 11.81 7.39 -16.19
N ILE A 56 11.13 8.21 -15.39
CA ILE A 56 10.46 9.42 -15.86
C ILE A 56 11.52 10.51 -16.04
N PRO A 57 11.66 11.12 -17.24
CA PRO A 57 12.63 12.19 -17.47
C PRO A 57 12.26 13.44 -16.66
N LEU A 58 13.26 14.29 -16.37
CA LEU A 58 13.10 15.43 -15.46
C LEU A 58 12.01 16.40 -15.95
N GLU A 59 11.91 16.59 -17.26
CA GLU A 59 10.97 17.50 -17.93
C GLU A 59 9.51 17.04 -17.77
N ALA A 60 9.28 15.73 -17.57
CA ALA A 60 7.96 15.16 -17.34
C ALA A 60 7.54 15.21 -15.85
N ARG A 61 8.46 15.51 -14.93
CA ARG A 61 8.20 15.63 -13.49
C ARG A 61 7.69 17.03 -13.18
N THR A 62 6.44 17.30 -13.52
CA THR A 62 5.88 18.67 -13.50
C THR A 62 5.09 19.00 -12.24
N ASN A 63 4.85 18.04 -11.34
CA ASN A 63 3.99 18.27 -10.19
C ASN A 63 4.72 19.08 -9.11
N THR A 64 4.26 20.31 -8.87
CA THR A 64 4.84 21.21 -7.85
C THR A 64 4.01 21.27 -6.55
N LYS A 65 2.87 20.56 -6.48
CA LYS A 65 1.99 20.57 -5.30
C LYS A 65 2.39 19.46 -4.34
N TYR A 66 3.52 19.65 -3.64
CA TYR A 66 4.08 18.61 -2.77
C TYR A 66 3.16 18.16 -1.62
N PHE A 67 2.21 19.01 -1.20
CA PHE A 67 1.16 18.63 -0.25
C PHE A 67 0.31 17.46 -0.74
N ASN A 68 0.25 17.21 -2.04
CA ASN A 68 -0.47 16.06 -2.59
C ASN A 68 0.12 14.72 -2.11
N ALA A 69 1.41 14.66 -1.75
CA ALA A 69 1.97 13.48 -1.11
C ALA A 69 1.25 13.15 0.21
N PHE A 70 0.97 14.17 1.02
CA PHE A 70 0.18 14.01 2.25
C PHE A 70 -1.23 13.53 1.94
N THR A 71 -1.93 14.14 0.98
CA THR A 71 -3.33 13.78 0.68
C THR A 71 -3.46 12.37 0.11
N ILE A 72 -2.52 11.93 -0.74
CA ILE A 72 -2.52 10.57 -1.30
C ILE A 72 -2.34 9.54 -0.17
N TRP A 73 -1.32 9.70 0.67
CA TRP A 73 -1.09 8.79 1.80
C TRP A 73 -2.24 8.81 2.80
N CYS A 74 -2.78 10.00 3.07
CA CYS A 74 -3.94 10.18 3.93
C CYS A 74 -5.18 9.47 3.35
N SER A 75 -5.40 9.53 2.04
CA SER A 75 -6.52 8.85 1.39
C SER A 75 -6.38 7.34 1.36
N ILE A 76 -5.17 6.82 1.22
CA ILE A 76 -4.92 5.38 1.27
C ILE A 76 -5.09 4.84 2.71
N ASN A 77 -4.88 5.66 3.74
CA ASN A 77 -4.89 5.21 5.15
C ASN A 77 -6.08 5.67 5.98
N THR A 78 -6.88 6.64 5.51
CA THR A 78 -8.13 7.07 6.18
C THR A 78 -9.27 6.15 5.78
N ASN A 79 -9.27 4.93 6.31
CA ASN A 79 -10.33 3.95 6.10
C ASN A 79 -10.38 2.94 7.26
N ILE A 80 -11.37 2.05 7.23
CA ILE A 80 -11.65 1.10 8.32
C ILE A 80 -10.64 -0.04 8.48
N LEU A 81 -9.66 -0.18 7.58
CA LEU A 81 -8.59 -1.18 7.71
C LEU A 81 -7.72 -0.92 8.96
N ALA A 82 -7.32 0.33 9.18
CA ALA A 82 -6.50 0.70 10.34
C ALA A 82 -7.23 0.43 11.66
N ILE A 83 -8.56 0.64 11.71
CA ILE A 83 -9.39 0.30 12.87
C ILE A 83 -9.30 -1.22 13.14
N THR A 84 -9.40 -2.04 12.10
CA THR A 84 -9.31 -3.51 12.23
C THR A 84 -7.97 -3.96 12.82
N PHE A 85 -6.86 -3.38 12.35
CA PHE A 85 -5.53 -3.67 12.89
C PHE A 85 -5.37 -3.19 14.34
N GLY A 86 -5.99 -2.06 14.70
CA GLY A 86 -6.01 -1.57 16.07
C GLY A 86 -6.74 -2.50 17.04
N MET A 87 -7.82 -3.13 16.59
CA MET A 87 -8.59 -4.09 17.40
C MET A 87 -7.78 -5.32 17.81
N LEU A 88 -6.75 -5.71 17.05
CA LEU A 88 -5.90 -6.85 17.38
C LEU A 88 -5.21 -6.71 18.74
N GLY A 89 -4.85 -5.48 19.16
CA GLY A 89 -4.16 -5.25 20.44
C GLY A 89 -4.94 -5.84 21.62
N PRO A 90 -6.19 -5.41 21.85
CA PRO A 90 -7.05 -6.02 22.87
C PRO A 90 -7.56 -7.42 22.51
N VAL A 91 -8.01 -7.64 21.27
CA VAL A 91 -8.74 -8.87 20.90
C VAL A 91 -7.82 -10.10 20.81
N SER A 92 -6.65 -9.95 20.21
CA SER A 92 -5.71 -11.06 19.99
C SER A 92 -4.57 -11.07 21.01
N PHE A 93 -4.06 -9.89 21.40
CA PHE A 93 -2.91 -9.78 22.30
C PHE A 93 -3.28 -9.46 23.76
N GLY A 94 -4.56 -9.28 24.06
CA GLY A 94 -5.05 -9.03 25.44
C GLY A 94 -4.56 -7.72 26.04
N LEU A 95 -4.05 -6.78 25.24
CA LEU A 95 -3.50 -5.52 25.72
C LEU A 95 -4.62 -4.54 26.08
N GLY A 96 -4.47 -3.86 27.22
CA GLY A 96 -5.34 -2.75 27.56
C GLY A 96 -5.25 -1.59 26.56
N LEU A 97 -6.25 -0.70 26.56
CA LEU A 97 -6.29 0.45 25.65
C LEU A 97 -5.03 1.32 25.74
N ARG A 98 -4.57 1.63 26.97
CA ARG A 98 -3.38 2.45 27.17
C ARG A 98 -2.15 1.83 26.51
N ASP A 99 -1.90 0.55 26.77
CA ASP A 99 -0.71 -0.13 26.28
C ASP A 99 -0.79 -0.32 24.76
N SER A 100 -1.96 -0.70 24.24
CA SER A 100 -2.23 -0.75 22.80
C SER A 100 -1.95 0.60 22.12
N ALA A 101 -2.46 1.70 22.68
CA ALA A 101 -2.27 3.04 22.12
C ALA A 101 -0.79 3.47 22.13
N LEU A 102 -0.03 3.14 23.17
CA LEU A 102 1.41 3.42 23.23
C LEU A 102 2.19 2.58 22.21
N VAL A 103 1.87 1.30 22.07
CA VAL A 103 2.47 0.43 21.04
C VAL A 103 2.18 0.98 19.65
N ILE A 104 0.92 1.29 19.35
CA ILE A 104 0.48 1.90 18.10
C ILE A 104 1.28 3.18 17.83
N LEU A 105 1.38 4.07 18.81
CA LEU A 105 2.10 5.34 18.67
C LEU A 105 3.58 5.12 18.32
N PHE A 106 4.33 4.39 19.15
CA PHE A 106 5.77 4.29 18.99
C PHE A 106 6.19 3.43 17.79
N PHE A 107 5.51 2.30 17.55
CA PHE A 107 5.84 1.46 16.40
C PHE A 107 5.44 2.11 15.09
N ASN A 108 4.32 2.86 15.00
CA ASN A 108 4.01 3.62 13.78
C ASN A 108 5.05 4.70 13.51
N LEU A 109 5.45 5.47 14.54
CA LEU A 109 6.47 6.52 14.38
C LEU A 109 7.79 5.92 13.87
N LEU A 110 8.22 4.78 14.41
CA LEU A 110 9.45 4.11 13.99
C LEU A 110 9.35 3.54 12.57
N SER A 111 8.33 2.72 12.31
CA SER A 111 8.18 1.95 11.06
C SER A 111 7.90 2.84 9.85
N THR A 112 7.35 4.03 10.04
CA THR A 112 7.04 4.97 8.94
C THR A 112 8.26 5.74 8.43
N LEU A 113 9.38 5.75 9.18
CA LEU A 113 10.60 6.46 8.77
C LEU A 113 11.12 5.98 7.41
N ALA A 114 11.13 4.67 7.18
CA ALA A 114 11.63 4.10 5.93
C ALA A 114 10.73 4.41 4.72
N PRO A 115 9.41 4.18 4.75
CA PRO A 115 8.50 4.62 3.69
C PRO A 115 8.60 6.12 3.37
N ALA A 116 8.65 6.97 4.40
CA ALA A 116 8.77 8.42 4.21
C ALA A 116 10.11 8.82 3.60
N PHE A 117 11.20 8.17 4.00
CA PHE A 117 12.53 8.40 3.43
C PHE A 117 12.59 8.00 1.95
N LEU A 118 12.14 6.79 1.62
CA LEU A 118 12.17 6.28 0.25
C LEU A 118 11.25 7.10 -0.67
N SER A 119 10.16 7.66 -0.15
CA SER A 119 9.31 8.61 -0.88
C SER A 119 10.09 9.82 -1.42
N THR A 120 11.21 10.20 -0.79
CA THR A 120 12.06 11.32 -1.27
C THR A 120 12.97 10.95 -2.45
N LEU A 121 13.17 9.65 -2.71
CA LEU A 121 14.01 9.18 -3.81
C LEU A 121 13.27 9.18 -5.16
N GLY A 122 11.95 8.97 -5.15
CA GLY A 122 11.11 9.00 -6.36
C GLY A 122 11.31 10.26 -7.22
N PRO A 123 11.12 11.48 -6.69
CA PRO A 123 11.27 12.72 -7.46
C PRO A 123 12.70 12.94 -7.99
N LYS A 124 13.70 12.46 -7.25
CA LYS A 124 15.13 12.66 -7.55
C LYS A 124 15.60 11.73 -8.65
N THR A 125 15.30 10.45 -8.50
CA THR A 125 15.74 9.40 -9.43
C THR A 125 14.84 9.31 -10.66
N GLY A 126 13.55 9.64 -10.53
CA GLY A 126 12.53 9.39 -11.53
C GLY A 126 12.17 7.92 -11.68
N MET A 127 12.64 7.07 -10.76
CA MET A 127 12.44 5.63 -10.83
C MET A 127 11.44 5.15 -9.79
N ARG A 128 10.66 4.14 -10.18
CA ARG A 128 9.78 3.38 -9.29
C ARG A 128 10.58 2.63 -8.23
N GLN A 129 9.94 2.29 -7.11
CA GLN A 129 10.64 1.76 -5.95
C GLN A 129 11.35 0.44 -6.21
N MET A 130 10.70 -0.48 -6.94
CA MET A 130 11.32 -1.76 -7.30
C MET A 130 12.37 -1.63 -8.40
N ILE A 131 12.32 -0.56 -9.20
CA ILE A 131 13.39 -0.24 -10.14
C ILE A 131 14.60 0.31 -9.41
N GLN A 132 14.41 1.15 -8.38
CA GLN A 132 15.50 1.54 -7.49
C GLN A 132 16.11 0.33 -6.76
N ALA A 133 15.31 -0.68 -6.42
CA ALA A 133 15.82 -1.90 -5.77
C ALA A 133 16.79 -2.70 -6.65
N ARG A 134 16.78 -2.56 -7.99
CA ARG A 134 17.78 -3.17 -8.90
C ARG A 134 19.21 -2.74 -8.57
N PHE A 135 19.37 -1.56 -8.00
CA PHE A 135 20.66 -1.01 -7.59
C PHE A 135 21.20 -1.63 -6.29
N SER A 136 20.44 -2.51 -5.64
CA SER A 136 20.85 -3.33 -4.50
C SER A 136 20.77 -4.83 -4.83
N PHE A 137 19.63 -5.28 -5.35
CA PHE A 137 19.34 -6.69 -5.65
C PHE A 137 19.76 -7.12 -7.07
N GLY A 138 20.39 -6.24 -7.84
CA GLY A 138 20.74 -6.53 -9.23
C GLY A 138 19.53 -6.70 -10.14
N TYR A 139 19.79 -6.96 -11.42
CA TYR A 139 18.71 -7.06 -12.41
C TYR A 139 17.83 -8.30 -12.23
N TYR A 140 18.42 -9.43 -11.83
CA TYR A 140 17.72 -10.72 -11.75
C TYR A 140 17.19 -11.04 -10.34
N PHE A 141 17.99 -10.83 -9.28
CA PHE A 141 17.53 -11.18 -7.93
C PHE A 141 16.47 -10.21 -7.37
N VAL A 142 16.30 -9.02 -7.97
CA VAL A 142 15.18 -8.13 -7.62
C VAL A 142 13.81 -8.76 -7.85
N TYR A 143 13.69 -9.79 -8.71
CA TYR A 143 12.42 -10.47 -8.92
C TYR A 143 11.89 -11.13 -7.65
N VAL A 144 12.75 -11.54 -6.72
CA VAL A 144 12.33 -12.12 -5.43
C VAL A 144 11.54 -11.10 -4.59
N PRO A 145 12.08 -9.91 -4.22
CA PRO A 145 11.30 -8.91 -3.51
C PRO A 145 10.10 -8.41 -4.32
N VAL A 146 10.14 -8.40 -5.66
CA VAL A 146 8.97 -8.04 -6.49
C VAL A 146 7.82 -9.03 -6.31
N VAL A 147 8.10 -10.34 -6.32
CA VAL A 147 7.07 -11.36 -6.09
C VAL A 147 6.53 -11.27 -4.66
N LEU A 148 7.40 -11.06 -3.67
CA LEU A 148 6.98 -10.88 -2.27
C LEU A 148 6.09 -9.64 -2.11
N ASN A 149 6.47 -8.52 -2.75
CA ASN A 149 5.66 -7.30 -2.74
C ASN A 149 4.31 -7.49 -3.44
N LEU A 150 4.26 -8.19 -4.57
CA LEU A 150 3.00 -8.54 -5.24
C LEU A 150 2.09 -9.36 -4.32
N ALA A 151 2.64 -10.35 -3.62
CA ALA A 151 1.89 -11.14 -2.64
C ALA A 151 1.38 -10.26 -1.49
N THR A 152 2.22 -9.37 -0.96
CA THR A 152 1.84 -8.40 0.09
C THR A 152 0.70 -7.49 -0.34
N LEU A 153 0.83 -6.81 -1.48
CA LEU A 153 -0.20 -5.89 -1.98
C LEU A 153 -1.50 -6.64 -2.27
N THR A 154 -1.42 -7.83 -2.87
CA THR A 154 -2.60 -8.67 -3.16
C THR A 154 -3.32 -9.10 -1.88
N GLY A 155 -2.58 -9.55 -0.86
CA GLY A 155 -3.21 -9.99 0.39
C GLY A 155 -3.75 -8.83 1.24
N PHE A 156 -3.17 -7.63 1.17
CA PHE A 156 -3.85 -6.44 1.73
C PHE A 156 -5.18 -6.18 1.02
N CYS A 157 -5.26 -6.31 -0.30
CA CYS A 157 -6.55 -6.22 -1.00
C CYS A 157 -7.54 -7.32 -0.60
N VAL A 158 -7.07 -8.54 -0.33
CA VAL A 158 -7.90 -9.62 0.24
C VAL A 158 -8.51 -9.18 1.57
N ILE A 159 -7.70 -8.71 2.52
CA ILE A 159 -8.16 -8.24 3.84
C ILE A 159 -9.18 -7.12 3.69
N ILE A 160 -8.90 -6.16 2.82
CA ILE A 160 -9.78 -5.03 2.57
C ILE A 160 -11.13 -5.49 2.00
N CYS A 161 -11.14 -6.41 1.03
CA CYS A 161 -12.38 -6.98 0.50
C CYS A 161 -13.20 -7.70 1.58
N VAL A 162 -12.54 -8.43 2.49
CA VAL A 162 -13.21 -9.10 3.62
C VAL A 162 -13.88 -8.08 4.54
N ILE A 163 -13.16 -7.04 4.99
CA ILE A 163 -13.71 -6.02 5.89
C ILE A 163 -14.88 -5.28 5.22
N GLY A 164 -14.75 -4.89 3.96
CA GLY A 164 -15.83 -4.26 3.21
C GLY A 164 -17.06 -5.18 3.08
N GLY A 165 -16.84 -6.46 2.81
CA GLY A 165 -17.90 -7.46 2.73
C GLY A 165 -18.60 -7.70 4.07
N GLN A 166 -17.86 -7.70 5.18
CA GLN A 166 -18.41 -7.76 6.54
C GLN A 166 -19.32 -6.57 6.82
N CYS A 167 -18.91 -5.34 6.46
CA CYS A 167 -19.75 -4.15 6.62
C CYS A 167 -21.04 -4.24 5.79
N LEU A 168 -20.96 -4.68 4.52
CA LEU A 168 -22.15 -4.83 3.68
C LEU A 168 -23.11 -5.93 4.18
N SER A 169 -22.56 -7.03 4.70
CA SER A 169 -23.36 -8.10 5.32
C SER A 169 -24.07 -7.59 6.57
N ALA A 170 -23.37 -6.83 7.43
CA ALA A 170 -23.94 -6.24 8.64
C ALA A 170 -25.12 -5.27 8.37
N VAL A 171 -25.09 -4.53 7.25
CA VAL A 171 -26.19 -3.64 6.85
C VAL A 171 -27.48 -4.41 6.53
N SER A 172 -27.33 -5.61 5.96
CA SER A 172 -28.43 -6.43 5.45
C SER A 172 -29.14 -7.28 6.51
N GLU A 173 -28.70 -7.21 7.78
CA GLU A 173 -29.26 -8.02 8.89
C GLU A 173 -29.28 -9.54 8.60
N GLY A 174 -28.39 -10.02 7.72
CA GLY A 174 -28.26 -11.44 7.36
C GLY A 174 -28.81 -11.83 6.00
N ASP A 175 -29.52 -10.94 5.29
CA ASP A 175 -30.01 -11.22 3.93
C ASP A 175 -28.87 -11.35 2.90
N LEU A 176 -27.75 -10.66 3.15
CA LEU A 176 -26.55 -10.68 2.30
C LEU A 176 -25.40 -11.33 3.07
N SER A 177 -24.89 -12.45 2.54
CA SER A 177 -23.74 -13.13 3.13
C SER A 177 -22.45 -12.34 2.93
N THR A 178 -21.49 -12.46 3.85
CA THR A 178 -20.16 -11.85 3.74
C THR A 178 -19.48 -12.17 2.41
N ALA A 179 -19.70 -13.37 1.85
CA ALA A 179 -19.17 -13.76 0.55
C ALA A 179 -19.73 -12.90 -0.60
N VAL A 180 -21.03 -12.61 -0.60
CA VAL A 180 -21.64 -11.70 -1.59
C VAL A 180 -21.09 -10.29 -1.41
N GLY A 181 -20.93 -9.83 -0.17
CA GLY A 181 -20.33 -8.52 0.14
C GLY A 181 -18.91 -8.39 -0.40
N ILE A 182 -18.09 -9.43 -0.23
CA ILE A 182 -16.72 -9.51 -0.78
C ILE A 182 -16.73 -9.38 -2.31
N VAL A 183 -17.65 -10.09 -2.99
CA VAL A 183 -17.80 -10.01 -4.45
C VAL A 183 -18.16 -8.58 -4.86
N LEU A 184 -19.12 -7.94 -4.18
CA LEU A 184 -19.53 -6.57 -4.48
C LEU A 184 -18.37 -5.57 -4.34
N ILE A 185 -17.58 -5.67 -3.26
CA ILE A 185 -16.41 -4.81 -3.06
C ILE A 185 -15.33 -5.07 -4.12
N GLY A 186 -15.02 -6.34 -4.38
CA GLY A 186 -14.02 -6.73 -5.38
C GLY A 186 -14.37 -6.25 -6.79
N ILE A 187 -15.62 -6.39 -7.21
CA ILE A 187 -16.11 -5.89 -8.52
C ILE A 187 -16.15 -4.36 -8.55
N SER A 188 -16.58 -3.70 -7.47
CA SER A 188 -16.58 -2.24 -7.39
C SER A 188 -15.16 -1.65 -7.51
N ALA A 189 -14.19 -2.28 -6.84
CA ALA A 189 -12.78 -1.90 -6.95
C ALA A 189 -12.24 -2.11 -8.37
N LEU A 190 -12.61 -3.22 -9.01
CA LEU A 190 -12.26 -3.49 -10.40
C LEU A 190 -12.83 -2.42 -11.34
N LEU A 191 -14.08 -1.98 -11.15
CA LEU A 191 -14.69 -0.90 -11.93
C LEU A 191 -13.90 0.41 -11.83
N ILE A 192 -13.46 0.78 -10.63
CA ILE A 192 -12.62 1.97 -10.42
C ILE A 192 -11.25 1.81 -11.10
N SER A 193 -10.70 0.60 -11.16
CA SER A 193 -9.42 0.37 -11.86
C SER A 193 -9.50 0.62 -13.38
N PHE A 194 -10.69 0.50 -13.97
CA PHE A 194 -10.94 0.89 -15.37
C PHE A 194 -11.09 2.39 -15.56
N CYS A 195 -11.33 3.14 -14.47
CA CYS A 195 -11.30 4.59 -14.53
C CYS A 195 -9.85 5.06 -14.72
N GLY A 196 -9.63 5.91 -15.72
CA GLY A 196 -8.28 6.38 -16.08
C GLY A 196 -7.53 7.06 -14.94
N PHE A 197 -6.22 7.25 -15.13
CA PHE A 197 -5.30 7.86 -14.16
C PHE A 197 -5.83 9.17 -13.54
N ASN A 198 -6.48 10.02 -14.32
CA ASN A 198 -7.06 11.28 -13.86
C ASN A 198 -8.20 11.10 -12.86
N VAL A 199 -9.07 10.10 -13.07
CA VAL A 199 -10.17 9.80 -12.14
C VAL A 199 -9.62 9.22 -10.85
N LEU A 200 -8.63 8.34 -10.96
CA LEU A 200 -7.95 7.76 -9.81
C LEU A 200 -7.27 8.84 -8.96
N HIS A 201 -6.49 9.73 -9.56
CA HIS A 201 -5.84 10.84 -8.85
C HIS A 201 -6.82 11.83 -8.23
N PHE A 202 -7.94 12.11 -8.89
CA PHE A 202 -9.00 12.92 -8.31
C PHE A 202 -9.61 12.21 -7.09
N TYR A 203 -9.97 10.93 -7.25
CA TYR A 203 -10.54 10.14 -6.17
C TYR A 203 -9.59 10.04 -4.97
N GLU A 204 -8.32 9.69 -5.18
CA GLU A 204 -7.28 9.62 -4.15
C GLU A 204 -6.95 10.99 -3.51
N GLY A 205 -7.24 12.10 -4.18
CA GLY A 205 -7.08 13.43 -3.60
C GLY A 205 -8.12 13.78 -2.55
N TYR A 206 -9.33 13.20 -2.64
CA TYR A 206 -10.51 13.63 -1.88
C TYR A 206 -11.24 12.52 -1.13
N ALA A 207 -11.00 11.24 -1.41
CA ALA A 207 -11.73 10.13 -0.80
C ALA A 207 -11.54 10.02 0.72
N TRP A 208 -10.46 10.59 1.26
CA TRP A 208 -10.26 10.70 2.70
C TRP A 208 -11.31 11.56 3.41
N MET A 209 -11.90 12.58 2.74
CA MET A 209 -12.86 13.49 3.40
C MET A 209 -14.18 12.79 3.72
N PRO A 210 -14.86 12.11 2.77
CA PRO A 210 -16.06 11.32 3.09
C PRO A 210 -15.77 10.22 4.11
N ALA A 211 -14.60 9.59 4.02
CA ALA A 211 -14.18 8.55 4.96
C ALA A 211 -14.05 9.10 6.39
N LEU A 212 -13.37 10.23 6.55
CA LEU A 212 -13.21 10.90 7.83
C LEU A 212 -14.56 11.32 8.42
N VAL A 213 -15.46 11.88 7.60
CA VAL A 213 -16.82 12.25 8.05
C VAL A 213 -17.59 11.03 8.53
N ALA A 214 -17.57 9.93 7.77
CA ALA A 214 -18.24 8.69 8.16
C ALA A 214 -17.69 8.11 9.48
N ILE A 215 -16.36 8.15 9.67
CA ILE A 215 -15.71 7.72 10.91
C ILE A 215 -16.09 8.63 12.08
N ILE A 216 -16.12 9.96 11.89
CA ILE A 216 -16.54 10.91 12.92
C ILE A 216 -18.00 10.65 13.31
N ILE A 217 -18.89 10.35 12.36
CA ILE A 217 -20.29 10.00 12.66
C ILE A 217 -20.35 8.70 13.47
N ALA A 218 -19.60 7.66 13.07
CA ALA A 218 -19.54 6.40 13.81
C ALA A 218 -19.06 6.61 15.26
N VAL A 219 -18.03 7.43 15.46
CA VAL A 219 -17.56 7.82 16.80
C VAL A 219 -18.59 8.70 17.52
N GLY A 220 -19.32 9.56 16.81
CA GLY A 220 -20.41 10.35 17.40
C GLY A 220 -21.55 9.49 17.94
N CYS A 221 -21.87 8.38 17.27
CA CYS A 221 -22.92 7.45 17.67
C CYS A 221 -22.49 6.50 18.80
N GLY A 222 -21.32 5.87 18.68
CA GLY A 222 -20.85 4.85 19.64
C GLY A 222 -19.80 5.34 20.66
N GLY A 223 -19.27 6.56 20.51
CA GLY A 223 -18.08 7.01 21.23
C GLY A 223 -18.24 7.16 22.73
N GLN A 224 -19.45 7.41 23.22
CA GLN A 224 -19.71 7.46 24.67
C GLN A 224 -19.46 6.11 25.36
N GLN A 225 -19.62 5.00 24.63
CA GLN A 225 -19.41 3.66 25.14
C GLN A 225 -17.92 3.26 25.16
N LEU A 226 -17.04 3.99 24.45
CA LEU A 226 -15.59 3.71 24.44
C LEU A 226 -14.92 3.85 25.81
N LYS A 227 -15.57 4.47 26.79
CA LYS A 227 -15.08 4.53 28.18
C LYS A 227 -15.23 3.19 28.93
N GLU A 228 -16.10 2.30 28.46
CA GLU A 228 -16.43 1.02 29.09
C GLU A 228 -15.37 -0.04 28.80
N GLN A 229 -14.09 0.28 29.02
CA GLN A 229 -12.98 -0.63 28.74
C GLN A 229 -12.98 -1.85 29.66
N ALA A 230 -12.81 -3.04 29.09
CA ALA A 230 -12.61 -4.27 29.84
C ALA A 230 -11.31 -4.19 30.66
N LEU A 231 -11.31 -4.87 31.81
CA LEU A 231 -10.09 -5.03 32.60
C LEU A 231 -9.11 -5.90 31.80
N ALA A 232 -7.95 -5.32 31.51
CA ALA A 232 -6.85 -6.03 30.88
C ALA A 232 -5.79 -6.38 31.92
N GLU A 233 -5.20 -7.56 31.76
CA GLU A 233 -4.01 -7.94 32.51
C GLU A 233 -2.84 -6.99 32.18
N PRO A 234 -1.87 -6.81 33.09
CA PRO A 234 -0.69 -6.00 32.82
C PRO A 234 0.02 -6.44 31.55
N ALA A 235 0.34 -5.49 30.67
CA ALA A 235 1.01 -5.79 29.41
C ALA A 235 2.34 -6.51 29.64
N THR A 236 2.50 -7.65 28.96
CA THR A 236 3.76 -8.39 28.93
C THR A 236 4.66 -7.86 27.83
N ALA A 237 5.98 -7.95 27.99
CA ALA A 237 6.93 -7.57 26.95
C ALA A 237 6.67 -8.32 25.62
N SER A 238 6.31 -9.61 25.73
CA SER A 238 5.94 -10.44 24.58
C SER A 238 4.71 -9.91 23.84
N GLY A 239 3.64 -9.55 24.54
CA GLY A 239 2.45 -8.96 23.94
C GLY A 239 2.72 -7.61 23.27
N VAL A 240 3.52 -6.76 23.93
CA VAL A 240 3.95 -5.45 23.40
C VAL A 240 4.75 -5.58 22.11
N LEU A 241 5.75 -6.46 22.08
CA LEU A 241 6.61 -6.67 20.91
C LEU A 241 5.85 -7.34 19.77
N SER A 242 5.01 -8.35 20.07
CA SER A 242 4.22 -9.04 19.06
C SER A 242 3.19 -8.12 18.40
N PHE A 243 2.47 -7.31 19.19
CA PHE A 243 1.58 -6.30 18.62
C PHE A 243 2.36 -5.20 17.90
N GLY A 244 3.54 -4.81 18.40
CA GLY A 244 4.45 -3.90 17.70
C GLY A 244 4.85 -4.41 16.32
N GLY A 245 5.13 -5.71 16.19
CA GLY A 245 5.39 -6.38 14.91
C GLY A 245 4.20 -6.33 13.95
N VAL A 246 2.96 -6.44 14.44
CA VAL A 246 1.73 -6.22 13.64
C VAL A 246 1.68 -4.80 13.08
N ILE A 247 1.94 -3.79 13.92
CA ILE A 247 1.96 -2.38 13.49
C ILE A 247 3.06 -2.13 12.46
N ALA A 248 4.26 -2.67 12.70
CA ALA A 248 5.37 -2.57 11.76
C ALA A 248 5.05 -3.23 10.41
N SER A 249 4.37 -4.38 10.44
CA SER A 249 3.94 -5.11 9.24
C SER A 249 2.88 -4.38 8.43
N TYR A 250 2.12 -3.47 9.05
CA TYR A 250 1.22 -2.56 8.35
C TYR A 250 1.98 -1.42 7.65
N MET A 251 3.04 -0.90 8.28
CA MET A 251 3.71 0.33 7.84
C MET A 251 4.90 0.12 6.91
N ILE A 252 5.79 -0.82 7.24
CA ILE A 252 7.03 -1.07 6.50
C ILE A 252 6.77 -1.38 5.01
N PRO A 253 5.73 -2.15 4.62
CA PRO A 253 5.48 -2.45 3.20
C PRO A 253 5.25 -1.24 2.31
N TRP A 254 4.76 -0.11 2.85
CA TRP A 254 4.65 1.13 2.08
C TRP A 254 6.01 1.58 1.53
N ALA A 255 7.11 1.20 2.17
CA ALA A 255 8.47 1.41 1.70
C ALA A 255 8.75 0.75 0.33
N CYS A 256 8.03 -0.31 -0.03
CA CYS A 256 8.20 -1.04 -1.28
C CYS A 256 7.47 -0.40 -2.46
N ILE A 257 6.62 0.60 -2.22
CA ILE A 257 5.90 1.36 -3.26
C ILE A 257 6.04 2.88 -3.08
N ALA A 258 6.83 3.32 -2.09
CA ALA A 258 6.92 4.71 -1.66
C ALA A 258 7.26 5.68 -2.81
N SER A 259 8.25 5.31 -3.62
CA SER A 259 8.65 6.12 -4.77
C SER A 259 7.64 6.14 -5.91
N ASP A 260 6.71 5.18 -5.98
CA ASP A 260 5.73 5.06 -7.06
C ASP A 260 4.69 6.19 -7.00
N LEU A 261 4.41 6.70 -5.81
CA LEU A 261 3.44 7.77 -5.60
C LEU A 261 4.07 9.17 -5.66
N THR A 262 5.39 9.27 -5.71
CA THR A 262 6.13 10.54 -5.67
C THR A 262 6.95 10.83 -6.91
N THR A 263 7.04 9.91 -7.87
CA THR A 263 7.95 10.00 -9.02
C THR A 263 7.70 11.22 -9.92
N TYR A 264 6.48 11.74 -9.95
CA TYR A 264 6.06 12.87 -10.78
C TYR A 264 6.34 14.25 -10.19
N PHE A 265 6.80 14.34 -8.94
CA PHE A 265 7.09 15.64 -8.34
C PHE A 265 8.35 16.26 -8.94
N ASP A 266 8.26 17.55 -9.24
CA ASP A 266 9.37 18.35 -9.77
C ASP A 266 10.48 18.48 -8.71
N PRO A 267 11.71 18.00 -8.96
CA PRO A 267 12.82 18.20 -8.03
C PRO A 267 13.55 19.54 -8.26
N THR A 268 13.17 20.32 -9.27
CA THR A 268 13.95 21.46 -9.83
C THR A 268 13.64 22.81 -9.20
N LYS A 269 12.51 22.97 -8.48
CA LYS A 269 12.24 24.23 -7.76
C LYS A 269 13.24 24.44 -6.61
N ARG A 270 14.23 25.29 -6.94
CA ARG A 270 15.41 25.79 -6.19
C ARG A 270 16.64 24.88 -6.23
N LEU A 271 17.39 25.04 -7.32
CA LEU A 271 18.80 24.65 -7.50
C LEU A 271 19.75 25.48 -6.60
N VAL A 272 19.61 25.32 -5.28
CA VAL A 272 20.66 25.64 -4.31
C VAL A 272 20.75 24.41 -3.42
N SER A 273 21.95 23.91 -3.14
CA SER A 273 22.20 22.73 -2.30
C SER A 273 21.41 22.72 -0.98
N LEU A 274 21.11 23.89 -0.39
CA LEU A 274 20.25 24.05 0.78
C LEU A 274 18.75 23.73 0.51
N ALA A 275 18.25 24.04 -0.67
CA ALA A 275 16.85 23.85 -1.05
C ALA A 275 16.52 22.40 -1.45
N LEU A 276 17.49 21.62 -1.94
CA LEU A 276 17.34 20.16 -2.10
C LEU A 276 17.10 19.45 -0.75
N THR A 277 17.75 19.92 0.32
CA THR A 277 17.51 19.45 1.69
C THR A 277 16.10 19.83 2.16
N LEU A 278 15.67 21.08 1.92
CA LEU A 278 14.32 21.54 2.28
C LEU A 278 13.21 20.87 1.45
N PHE A 279 13.46 20.54 0.18
CA PHE A 279 12.53 19.81 -0.69
C PHE A 279 12.35 18.37 -0.24
N SER A 280 13.47 17.68 0.02
CA SER A 280 13.46 16.31 0.57
C SER A 280 12.73 16.27 1.91
N TYR A 281 12.93 17.31 2.74
CA TYR A 281 12.21 17.45 4.00
C TYR A 281 10.70 17.63 3.82
N ARG A 282 10.24 18.38 2.80
CA ARG A 282 8.80 18.53 2.52
C ARG A 282 8.16 17.21 2.09
N ILE A 283 8.75 16.50 1.11
CA ILE A 283 8.22 15.20 0.67
C ILE A 283 8.26 14.20 1.81
N PHE A 284 9.35 14.16 2.58
CA PHE A 284 9.45 13.33 3.78
C PHE A 284 8.35 13.67 4.78
N ALA A 285 8.22 14.93 5.21
CA ALA A 285 7.25 15.35 6.22
C ALA A 285 5.81 15.12 5.76
N TYR A 286 5.47 15.43 4.51
CA TYR A 286 4.14 15.18 3.98
C TYR A 286 3.82 13.68 3.88
N SER A 287 4.77 12.86 3.43
CA SER A 287 4.57 11.41 3.35
C SER A 287 4.48 10.79 4.75
N TYR A 288 5.37 11.19 5.65
CA TYR A 288 5.40 10.73 7.04
C TYR A 288 4.10 11.10 7.77
N LEU A 289 3.67 12.36 7.71
CA LEU A 289 2.42 12.79 8.34
C LEU A 289 1.19 12.16 7.69
N GLY A 290 1.19 12.00 6.37
CA GLY A 290 0.08 11.38 5.64
C GLY A 290 -0.11 9.90 5.96
N LEU A 291 0.97 9.21 6.35
CA LEU A 291 0.95 7.82 6.80
C LEU A 291 0.62 7.71 8.30
N VAL A 292 1.35 8.45 9.14
CA VAL A 292 1.30 8.33 10.61
C VAL A 292 -0.01 8.87 11.18
N VAL A 293 -0.46 10.06 10.76
CA VAL A 293 -1.61 10.75 11.40
C VAL A 293 -2.90 9.93 11.30
N PRO A 294 -3.39 9.53 10.10
CA PRO A 294 -4.61 8.74 10.03
C PRO A 294 -4.43 7.40 10.73
N THR A 295 -3.28 6.75 10.57
CA THR A 295 -3.11 5.39 11.06
C THR A 295 -3.04 5.31 12.58
N ILE A 296 -2.29 6.21 13.24
CA ILE A 296 -2.26 6.25 14.71
C ILE A 296 -3.67 6.51 15.27
N LEU A 297 -4.38 7.49 14.71
CA LEU A 297 -5.72 7.85 15.20
C LEU A 297 -6.71 6.69 15.01
N LEU A 298 -6.72 6.06 13.84
CA LEU A 298 -7.67 5.01 13.50
C LEU A 298 -7.32 3.67 14.16
N MET A 299 -6.05 3.30 14.27
CA MET A 299 -5.65 2.12 15.05
C MET A 299 -5.94 2.33 16.54
N THR A 300 -5.71 3.53 17.09
CA THR A 300 -6.05 3.80 18.49
C THR A 300 -7.56 3.73 18.71
N LEU A 301 -8.37 4.22 17.76
CA LEU A 301 -9.82 4.02 17.77
C LEU A 301 -10.18 2.53 17.72
N GLY A 302 -9.52 1.74 16.88
CA GLY A 302 -9.65 0.29 16.83
C GLY A 302 -9.35 -0.40 18.16
N ALA A 303 -8.26 -0.01 18.83
CA ALA A 303 -7.92 -0.51 20.16
C ALA A 303 -8.98 -0.11 21.20
N ALA A 304 -9.54 1.09 21.11
CA ALA A 304 -10.61 1.52 22.02
C ALA A 304 -11.90 0.71 21.80
N ILE A 305 -12.24 0.43 20.54
CA ILE A 305 -13.39 -0.41 20.18
C ILE A 305 -13.18 -1.85 20.68
N GLY A 306 -12.01 -2.44 20.38
CA GLY A 306 -11.66 -3.79 20.77
C GLY A 306 -11.66 -3.98 22.29
N GLY A 307 -11.12 -3.00 23.03
CA GLY A 307 -11.06 -3.07 24.50
C GLY A 307 -12.39 -2.83 25.19
N ALA A 308 -13.35 -2.11 24.60
CA ALA A 308 -14.68 -1.90 25.18
C ALA A 308 -15.68 -3.01 24.86
N MET A 309 -15.46 -3.77 23.78
CA MET A 309 -16.41 -4.76 23.25
C MET A 309 -16.89 -5.77 24.30
N GLY A 310 -16.00 -6.28 25.16
CA GLY A 310 -16.35 -7.26 26.17
C GLY A 310 -17.34 -6.77 27.24
N ASN A 311 -17.49 -5.45 27.41
CA ASN A 311 -18.43 -4.84 28.34
C ASN A 311 -19.69 -4.28 27.66
N ILE A 312 -19.78 -4.35 26.32
CA ILE A 312 -20.89 -3.82 25.54
C ILE A 312 -21.50 -4.98 24.75
N PRO A 313 -22.57 -5.61 25.27
CA PRO A 313 -23.16 -6.81 24.66
C PRO A 313 -23.49 -6.63 23.17
N GLU A 314 -24.02 -5.47 22.78
CA GLU A 314 -24.38 -5.22 21.38
C GLU A 314 -23.16 -5.22 20.44
N TRP A 315 -22.01 -4.74 20.91
CA TRP A 315 -20.77 -4.76 20.13
C TRP A 315 -20.20 -6.16 20.07
N GLN A 316 -20.24 -6.91 21.17
CA GLN A 316 -19.81 -8.30 21.21
C GLN A 316 -20.67 -9.18 20.28
N ASP A 317 -21.99 -8.99 20.26
CA ASP A 317 -22.90 -9.69 19.36
C ASP A 317 -22.67 -9.31 17.89
N GLY A 318 -22.42 -8.02 17.63
CA GLY A 318 -21.97 -7.53 16.32
C GLY A 318 -20.69 -8.23 15.87
N PHE A 319 -19.70 -8.35 16.76
CA PHE A 319 -18.45 -9.05 16.48
C PHE A 319 -18.66 -10.54 16.20
N ASN A 320 -19.50 -11.20 16.98
CA ASN A 320 -19.78 -12.63 16.81
C ASN A 320 -20.52 -12.93 15.50
N SER A 321 -21.31 -11.97 14.97
CA SER A 321 -22.05 -12.15 13.72
C SER A 321 -21.22 -11.89 12.47
N THR A 322 -20.58 -10.72 12.37
CA THR A 322 -19.87 -10.28 11.15
C THR A 322 -18.52 -9.61 11.46
N LEU A 323 -17.94 -9.88 12.62
CA LEU A 323 -16.67 -9.32 13.07
C LEU A 323 -16.68 -7.79 13.06
N VAL A 324 -15.69 -7.17 12.42
CA VAL A 324 -15.51 -5.70 12.44
C VAL A 324 -16.73 -4.99 11.86
N GLY A 325 -17.32 -5.54 10.79
CA GLY A 325 -18.51 -4.95 10.16
C GLY A 325 -19.70 -4.86 11.11
N GLY A 326 -19.92 -5.90 11.92
CA GLY A 326 -21.02 -5.94 12.88
C GLY A 326 -20.78 -5.05 14.08
N VAL A 327 -19.53 -4.92 14.56
CA VAL A 327 -19.20 -3.95 15.62
C VAL A 327 -19.47 -2.52 15.16
N LEU A 328 -19.00 -2.15 13.96
CA LEU A 328 -19.26 -0.82 13.40
C LEU A 328 -20.75 -0.58 13.15
N GLY A 329 -21.49 -1.63 12.75
CA GLY A 329 -22.95 -1.57 12.65
C GLY A 329 -23.64 -1.35 13.99
N ALA A 330 -23.21 -2.04 15.04
CA ALA A 330 -23.72 -1.86 16.39
C ALA A 330 -23.44 -0.44 16.91
N MET A 331 -22.23 0.09 16.69
CA MET A 331 -21.87 1.48 17.01
C MET A 331 -22.77 2.51 16.31
N LEU A 332 -23.19 2.22 15.09
CA LEU A 332 -24.05 3.09 14.26
C LEU A 332 -25.55 2.86 14.48
N SER A 333 -25.94 1.82 15.24
CA SER A 333 -27.34 1.49 15.49
C SER A 333 -28.18 2.64 16.08
N PRO A 334 -27.66 3.57 16.93
CA PRO A 334 -28.45 4.70 17.43
C PRO A 334 -28.92 5.66 16.33
N ALA A 335 -28.25 5.68 15.18
CA ALA A 335 -28.64 6.49 14.02
C ALA A 335 -29.65 5.79 13.10
N GLY A 336 -30.12 4.58 13.44
CA GLY A 336 -31.12 3.83 12.69
C GLY A 336 -30.74 3.63 11.21
N GLY A 337 -31.67 3.93 10.30
CA GLY A 337 -31.44 3.80 8.85
C GLY A 337 -30.29 4.65 8.31
N PHE A 338 -30.02 5.81 8.92
CA PHE A 338 -28.85 6.62 8.55
C PHE A 338 -27.54 5.93 8.96
N GLY A 339 -27.51 5.25 10.10
CA GLY A 339 -26.37 4.43 10.52
C GLY A 339 -26.03 3.34 9.51
N LYS A 340 -27.04 2.65 8.97
CA LYS A 340 -26.87 1.68 7.87
C LYS A 340 -26.24 2.31 6.62
N PHE A 341 -26.72 3.50 6.22
CA PHE A 341 -26.12 4.24 5.11
C PHE A 341 -24.65 4.58 5.37
N ILE A 342 -24.31 5.05 6.57
CA ILE A 342 -22.92 5.36 6.94
C ILE A 342 -22.05 4.10 6.93
N LEU A 343 -22.57 2.94 7.34
CA LEU A 343 -21.83 1.68 7.28
C LEU A 343 -21.51 1.26 5.84
N VAL A 344 -22.43 1.50 4.89
CA VAL A 344 -22.15 1.31 3.45
C VAL A 344 -21.06 2.29 2.98
N VAL A 345 -21.13 3.56 3.39
CA VAL A 345 -20.09 4.55 3.06
C VAL A 345 -18.74 4.10 3.60
N LEU A 346 -18.66 3.64 4.85
CA LEU A 346 -17.46 3.08 5.48
C LEU A 346 -16.90 1.90 4.68
N ALA A 347 -17.76 0.98 4.23
CA ALA A 347 -17.34 -0.14 3.37
C ALA A 347 -16.69 0.36 2.07
N PHE A 348 -17.19 1.44 1.48
CA PHE A 348 -16.65 2.01 0.24
C PHE A 348 -15.42 2.91 0.43
N THR A 349 -15.10 3.35 1.65
CA THR A 349 -13.84 4.07 1.93
C THR A 349 -12.60 3.25 1.56
N LEU A 350 -12.73 1.93 1.65
CA LEU A 350 -11.72 0.95 1.32
C LEU A 350 -11.33 0.93 -0.16
N LEU A 351 -12.20 1.42 -1.04
CA LEU A 351 -11.95 1.44 -2.48
C LEU A 351 -10.77 2.36 -2.84
N ALA A 352 -10.53 3.44 -2.09
CA ALA A 352 -9.37 4.31 -2.27
C ALA A 352 -8.07 3.53 -2.10
N ASN A 353 -7.97 2.74 -1.03
CA ASN A 353 -6.80 1.91 -0.77
C ASN A 353 -6.62 0.83 -1.85
N ILE A 354 -7.68 0.08 -2.21
CA ILE A 354 -7.56 -0.95 -3.26
C ILE A 354 -7.12 -0.30 -4.59
N SER A 355 -7.68 0.85 -4.94
CA SER A 355 -7.39 1.51 -6.21
C SER A 355 -5.91 1.94 -6.34
N GLY A 356 -5.33 2.52 -5.28
CA GLY A 356 -3.91 2.86 -5.21
C GLY A 356 -3.02 1.61 -5.17
N THR A 357 -3.44 0.59 -4.44
CA THR A 357 -2.72 -0.69 -4.37
C THR A 357 -2.70 -1.41 -5.72
N MET A 358 -3.81 -1.40 -6.47
CA MET A 358 -3.88 -1.95 -7.84
C MET A 358 -2.95 -1.22 -8.80
N TYR A 359 -2.73 0.09 -8.63
CA TYR A 359 -1.71 0.81 -9.40
C TYR A 359 -0.31 0.21 -9.17
N ALA A 360 0.10 0.09 -7.91
CA ALA A 360 1.41 -0.45 -7.57
C ALA A 360 1.59 -1.90 -8.05
N ILE A 361 0.55 -2.73 -7.92
CA ILE A 361 0.56 -4.11 -8.43
C ILE A 361 0.86 -4.15 -9.94
N THR A 362 0.26 -3.26 -10.72
CA THR A 362 0.48 -3.22 -12.17
C THR A 362 1.92 -2.87 -12.54
N LEU A 363 2.54 -1.93 -11.81
CA LEU A 363 3.96 -1.58 -11.98
C LEU A 363 4.89 -2.73 -11.57
N ASN A 364 4.53 -3.47 -10.52
CA ASN A 364 5.31 -4.62 -10.06
C ASN A 364 5.23 -5.80 -11.06
N PHE A 365 4.07 -6.06 -11.65
CA PHE A 365 3.94 -7.07 -12.73
C PHE A 365 4.75 -6.69 -13.97
N GLN A 366 4.72 -5.42 -14.37
CA GLN A 366 5.55 -4.93 -15.48
C GLN A 366 7.04 -5.08 -15.16
N THR A 367 7.44 -4.90 -13.90
CA THR A 367 8.83 -5.12 -13.46
C THR A 367 9.21 -6.59 -13.54
N LEU A 368 8.31 -7.50 -13.17
CA LEU A 368 8.53 -8.96 -13.19
C LEU A 368 8.58 -9.52 -14.61
N VAL A 369 7.73 -9.00 -15.51
CA VAL A 369 7.60 -9.51 -16.87
C VAL A 369 7.70 -8.37 -17.91
N PRO A 370 8.90 -7.78 -18.13
CA PRO A 370 9.07 -6.59 -18.97
C PRO A 370 8.62 -6.79 -20.43
N SER A 371 8.68 -8.03 -20.93
CA SER A 371 8.29 -8.38 -22.30
C SER A 371 6.78 -8.31 -22.54
N PHE A 372 5.95 -8.38 -21.50
CA PHE A 372 4.50 -8.32 -21.62
C PHE A 372 4.00 -6.89 -21.40
N ARG A 373 3.85 -6.14 -22.50
CA ARG A 373 3.20 -4.83 -22.53
C ARG A 373 1.68 -4.97 -22.46
N LEU A 374 1.19 -5.72 -21.47
CA LEU A 374 -0.25 -5.87 -21.26
C LEU A 374 -0.86 -4.55 -20.77
N PRO A 375 -2.04 -4.17 -21.27
CA PRO A 375 -2.76 -3.03 -20.73
C PRO A 375 -3.03 -3.22 -19.23
N ARG A 376 -2.88 -2.14 -18.46
CA ARG A 376 -3.00 -2.12 -16.99
C ARG A 376 -4.22 -2.87 -16.47
N TYR A 377 -5.37 -2.69 -17.11
CA TYR A 377 -6.63 -3.29 -16.69
C TYR A 377 -6.64 -4.83 -16.74
N VAL A 378 -5.81 -5.45 -17.58
CA VAL A 378 -5.70 -6.92 -17.64
C VAL A 378 -5.17 -7.47 -16.31
N PHE A 379 -4.15 -6.82 -15.76
CA PHE A 379 -3.63 -7.18 -14.43
C PHE A 379 -4.68 -6.98 -13.34
N SER A 380 -5.43 -5.88 -13.38
CA SER A 380 -6.52 -5.66 -12.42
C SER A 380 -7.59 -6.75 -12.49
N VAL A 381 -8.00 -7.20 -13.68
CA VAL A 381 -8.95 -8.31 -13.84
C VAL A 381 -8.41 -9.62 -13.27
N ILE A 382 -7.16 -9.97 -13.60
CA ILE A 382 -6.52 -11.21 -13.11
C ILE A 382 -6.41 -11.18 -11.58
N VAL A 383 -5.95 -10.06 -11.03
CA VAL A 383 -5.75 -9.89 -9.59
C VAL A 383 -7.08 -9.91 -8.85
N THR A 384 -8.13 -9.25 -9.35
CA THR A 384 -9.48 -9.35 -8.77
C THR A 384 -10.02 -10.77 -8.81
N ALA A 385 -9.80 -11.52 -9.90
CA ALA A 385 -10.23 -12.91 -10.03
C ALA A 385 -9.52 -13.84 -9.02
N ILE A 386 -8.30 -13.50 -8.60
CA ILE A 386 -7.55 -14.21 -7.55
C ILE A 386 -8.01 -13.76 -6.15
N ILE A 387 -8.20 -12.45 -5.93
CA ILE A 387 -8.56 -11.88 -4.63
C ILE A 387 -9.90 -12.39 -4.14
N ILE A 388 -10.94 -12.45 -4.99
CA ILE A 388 -12.31 -12.78 -4.54
C ILE A 388 -12.39 -14.18 -3.90
N PRO A 389 -11.95 -15.28 -4.55
CA PRO A 389 -11.98 -16.61 -3.94
C PRO A 389 -11.15 -16.70 -2.65
N ILE A 390 -9.96 -16.09 -2.63
CA ILE A 390 -9.09 -16.09 -1.45
C ILE A 390 -9.74 -15.33 -0.30
N ALA A 391 -10.35 -14.18 -0.57
CA ALA A 391 -11.08 -13.39 0.42
C ALA A 391 -12.27 -14.15 1.00
N ILE A 392 -13.04 -14.85 0.18
CA ILE A 392 -14.14 -15.69 0.66
C ILE A 392 -13.60 -16.76 1.63
N ARG A 393 -12.48 -17.43 1.30
CA ARG A 393 -11.89 -18.42 2.21
C ARG A 393 -11.32 -17.79 3.48
N ALA A 394 -10.64 -16.66 3.36
CA ALA A 394 -10.02 -15.94 4.48
C ALA A 394 -11.08 -15.38 5.45
N ALA A 395 -12.28 -15.05 4.96
CA ALA A 395 -13.35 -14.52 5.80
C ALA A 395 -13.85 -15.49 6.88
N HIS A 396 -13.69 -16.80 6.71
CA HIS A 396 -14.07 -17.80 7.71
C HIS A 396 -13.21 -17.72 8.98
N ASP A 397 -11.90 -17.51 8.82
CA ASP A 397 -10.91 -17.48 9.91
C ASP A 397 -10.14 -16.15 9.83
N PHE A 398 -10.85 -15.03 9.82
CA PHE A 398 -10.31 -13.73 9.38
C PHE A 398 -9.10 -13.26 10.21
N PHE A 399 -9.23 -13.18 11.54
CA PHE A 399 -8.15 -12.69 12.40
C PHE A 399 -6.92 -13.63 12.38
N LEU A 400 -7.15 -14.94 12.37
CA LEU A 400 -6.07 -15.92 12.21
C LEU A 400 -5.36 -15.79 10.86
N SER A 401 -6.12 -15.63 9.78
CA SER A 401 -5.57 -15.43 8.43
C SER A 401 -4.81 -14.12 8.34
N LEU A 402 -5.34 -13.06 8.97
CA LEU A 402 -4.72 -11.75 9.06
C LEU A 402 -3.37 -11.83 9.77
N GLU A 403 -3.31 -12.38 10.98
CA GLU A 403 -2.10 -12.50 11.81
C GLU A 403 -0.98 -13.28 11.10
N ASN A 404 -1.31 -14.44 10.52
CA ASN A 404 -0.31 -15.24 9.81
C ASN A 404 0.23 -14.53 8.56
N PHE A 405 -0.62 -13.77 7.86
CA PHE A 405 -0.25 -13.04 6.67
C PHE A 405 0.64 -11.83 6.98
N ILE A 406 0.26 -11.00 7.97
CA ILE A 406 0.99 -9.78 8.32
C ILE A 406 2.37 -10.09 8.86
N ALA A 407 2.54 -11.17 9.61
CA ALA A 407 3.84 -11.58 10.12
C ALA A 407 4.88 -11.79 9.02
N LEU A 408 4.52 -12.59 8.00
CA LEU A 408 5.39 -12.83 6.85
C LEU A 408 5.75 -11.52 6.13
N ILE A 409 4.78 -10.62 5.98
CA ILE A 409 4.97 -9.31 5.38
C ILE A 409 6.01 -8.50 6.16
N GLY A 410 5.87 -8.42 7.48
CA GLY A 410 6.78 -7.66 8.34
C GLY A 410 8.22 -8.10 8.18
N TYR A 411 8.49 -9.41 8.19
CA TYR A 411 9.85 -9.93 8.17
C TYR A 411 10.58 -9.65 6.85
N TRP A 412 9.96 -9.97 5.71
CA TRP A 412 10.63 -9.78 4.44
C TRP A 412 10.75 -8.29 4.09
N SER A 413 9.73 -7.48 4.39
CA SER A 413 9.75 -6.05 4.10
C SER A 413 10.76 -5.31 4.98
N ALA A 414 10.90 -5.70 6.25
CA ALA A 414 11.95 -5.20 7.13
C ALA A 414 13.35 -5.55 6.62
N SER A 415 13.55 -6.80 6.16
CA SER A 415 14.82 -7.20 5.54
C SER A 415 15.11 -6.42 4.25
N PHE A 416 14.10 -6.20 3.41
CA PHE A 416 14.22 -5.40 2.19
C PHE A 416 14.65 -3.98 2.52
N VAL A 417 13.96 -3.33 3.49
CA VAL A 417 14.27 -1.98 3.94
C VAL A 417 15.69 -1.89 4.48
N GLY A 418 16.11 -2.84 5.33
CA GLY A 418 17.49 -2.88 5.86
C GLY A 418 18.54 -2.88 4.76
N ILE A 419 18.36 -3.69 3.72
CA ILE A 419 19.27 -3.78 2.58
C ILE A 419 19.30 -2.48 1.76
N VAL A 420 18.13 -1.96 1.34
CA VAL A 420 18.10 -0.78 0.45
C VAL A 420 18.54 0.50 1.15
N VAL A 421 18.25 0.64 2.45
CA VAL A 421 18.73 1.75 3.28
C VAL A 421 20.25 1.66 3.43
N THR A 422 20.79 0.48 3.75
CA THR A 422 22.25 0.29 3.84
C THR A 422 22.96 0.55 2.51
N GLU A 423 22.40 0.07 1.38
CA GLU A 423 22.93 0.38 0.05
C GLU A 423 22.96 1.89 -0.20
N HIS A 424 21.87 2.58 0.13
CA HIS A 424 21.75 4.02 -0.10
C HIS A 424 22.75 4.83 0.73
N PHE A 425 22.81 4.60 2.05
CA PHE A 425 23.62 5.43 2.95
C PHE A 425 25.10 5.07 2.92
N ILE A 426 25.46 3.79 2.84
CA ILE A 426 26.85 3.35 2.99
C ILE A 426 27.54 3.23 1.63
N PHE A 427 26.99 2.43 0.72
CA PHE A 427 27.64 2.14 -0.57
C PHE A 427 27.47 3.27 -1.58
N ARG A 428 26.32 3.94 -1.54
CA ARG A 428 25.96 5.09 -2.39
C ARG A 428 26.14 6.44 -1.72
N ARG A 429 26.58 6.47 -0.45
CA ARG A 429 26.96 7.68 0.31
C ARG A 429 25.86 8.74 0.35
N ALA A 430 24.60 8.31 0.48
CA ALA A 430 23.41 9.16 0.43
C ALA A 430 23.27 9.99 -0.87
N ASN A 431 23.95 9.58 -1.94
CA ASN A 431 23.94 10.28 -3.20
C ASN A 431 22.93 9.65 -4.17
N HIS A 432 21.82 10.36 -4.40
CA HIS A 432 20.78 9.98 -5.36
C HIS A 432 21.26 9.97 -6.81
N THR A 433 22.32 10.70 -7.18
CA THR A 433 22.83 10.70 -8.56
C THR A 433 23.55 9.39 -8.91
N SER A 434 23.89 8.56 -7.92
CA SER A 434 24.43 7.22 -8.15
C SER A 434 23.40 6.24 -8.75
N TYR A 435 22.12 6.61 -8.70
CA TYR A 435 21.02 5.84 -9.30
C TYR A 435 20.82 6.31 -10.74
N GLU A 436 21.74 5.90 -11.61
CA GLU A 436 21.76 6.33 -13.00
C GLU A 436 20.58 5.74 -13.79
N ALA A 437 19.63 6.61 -14.16
CA ALA A 437 18.43 6.22 -14.89
C ALA A 437 18.72 5.62 -16.28
N ALA A 438 19.90 5.83 -16.87
CA ALA A 438 20.25 5.27 -18.18
C ALA A 438 20.53 3.76 -18.13
N ILE A 439 21.05 3.25 -16.99
CA ILE A 439 21.53 1.88 -16.87
C ILE A 439 20.53 0.95 -16.15
N TRP A 440 19.35 1.46 -15.82
CA TRP A 440 18.33 0.76 -15.01
C TRP A 440 17.89 -0.59 -15.59
N GLU A 441 18.06 -0.79 -16.90
CA GLU A 441 17.72 -2.02 -17.64
C GLU A 441 18.96 -2.75 -18.20
N GLU A 442 20.18 -2.38 -17.80
CA GLU A 442 21.42 -3.00 -18.28
C GLU A 442 22.01 -3.97 -17.23
N PRO A 443 21.82 -5.31 -17.34
CA PRO A 443 22.30 -6.27 -16.34
C PRO A 443 23.83 -6.26 -16.16
N SER A 444 24.57 -5.88 -17.21
CA SER A 444 26.04 -5.79 -17.20
C SER A 444 26.58 -4.56 -16.47
N LYS A 445 25.74 -3.58 -16.11
CA LYS A 445 26.13 -2.38 -15.36
C LYS A 445 25.55 -2.33 -13.95
N LEU A 446 24.49 -3.10 -13.68
CA LEU A 446 23.90 -3.24 -12.34
C LEU A 446 24.70 -4.19 -11.45
N PRO A 447 24.57 -4.11 -10.11
CA PRO A 447 25.12 -5.12 -9.20
C PRO A 447 24.65 -6.52 -9.57
N TRP A 448 25.42 -7.54 -9.18
CA TRP A 448 24.95 -8.92 -9.32
C TRP A 448 23.74 -9.19 -8.43
N GLY A 449 23.73 -8.65 -7.20
CA GLY A 449 22.63 -8.79 -6.25
C GLY A 449 22.75 -10.02 -5.35
N VAL A 450 23.84 -10.79 -5.49
CA VAL A 450 24.11 -11.98 -4.66
C VAL A 450 24.31 -11.57 -3.21
N ALA A 451 24.93 -10.41 -2.98
CA ALA A 451 25.10 -9.86 -1.63
C ALA A 451 23.74 -9.57 -0.96
N ALA A 452 22.81 -8.96 -1.70
CA ALA A 452 21.49 -8.59 -1.18
C ALA A 452 20.64 -9.83 -0.87
N ILE A 453 20.52 -10.75 -1.83
CA ILE A 453 19.72 -11.97 -1.63
C ILE A 453 20.36 -12.89 -0.60
N GLY A 454 21.70 -12.98 -0.56
CA GLY A 454 22.44 -13.74 0.44
C GLY A 454 22.25 -13.17 1.85
N ALA A 455 22.33 -11.84 2.01
CA ALA A 455 22.07 -11.18 3.29
C ALA A 455 20.63 -11.40 3.77
N ALA A 456 19.66 -11.29 2.86
CA ALA A 456 18.25 -11.59 3.15
C ALA A 456 18.07 -13.06 3.54
N ALA A 457 18.59 -14.02 2.77
CA ALA A 457 18.41 -15.44 3.08
C ALA A 457 19.10 -15.84 4.40
N LEU A 458 20.31 -15.34 4.65
CA LEU A 458 21.06 -15.62 5.87
C LEU A 458 20.43 -14.97 7.10
N SER A 459 19.80 -13.80 6.97
CA SER A 459 19.11 -13.17 8.11
C SER A 459 17.97 -14.05 8.61
N PHE A 460 17.28 -14.76 7.71
CA PHE A 460 16.17 -15.62 8.08
C PHE A 460 16.57 -16.80 8.97
N ALA A 461 17.84 -17.20 8.98
CA ALA A 461 18.33 -18.23 9.91
C ALA A 461 18.12 -17.84 11.39
N LEU A 462 18.20 -16.54 11.71
CA LEU A 462 17.91 -16.01 13.05
C LEU A 462 16.51 -15.40 13.17
N VAL A 463 15.89 -14.98 12.06
CA VAL A 463 14.49 -14.51 12.11
C VAL A 463 13.57 -15.65 12.51
N VAL A 464 13.62 -16.84 11.90
CA VAL A 464 12.61 -17.88 12.23
C VAL A 464 12.65 -18.31 13.70
N PRO A 465 13.81 -18.47 14.37
CA PRO A 465 13.82 -18.71 15.81
C PRO A 465 13.20 -17.60 16.69
N CYS A 466 13.04 -16.39 16.15
CA CYS A 466 12.53 -15.19 16.83
C CYS A 466 11.06 -14.87 16.54
N ILE A 467 10.37 -15.62 15.67
CA ILE A 467 8.96 -15.39 15.36
C ILE A 467 8.04 -16.10 16.36
N SER A 468 6.95 -15.44 16.72
CA SER A 468 5.87 -16.00 17.54
C SER A 468 4.56 -15.92 16.76
N GLN A 469 4.32 -16.95 15.95
CA GLN A 469 3.16 -17.06 15.08
C GLN A 469 2.29 -18.26 15.47
N VAL A 470 1.02 -18.25 15.06
CA VAL A 470 0.07 -19.32 15.44
C VAL A 470 0.53 -20.70 14.98
N TRP A 471 1.19 -20.78 13.82
CA TRP A 471 1.71 -22.03 13.25
C TRP A 471 3.10 -22.40 13.77
N PHE A 472 3.86 -21.45 14.34
CA PHE A 472 5.19 -21.71 14.85
C PHE A 472 5.64 -20.63 15.84
N THR A 473 6.05 -21.07 17.02
CA THR A 473 6.76 -20.24 18.00
C THR A 473 8.20 -20.69 18.07
N GLY A 474 9.12 -19.82 17.68
CA GLY A 474 10.55 -20.09 17.75
C GLY A 474 11.07 -20.09 19.19
N PRO A 475 12.19 -20.79 19.48
CA PRO A 475 12.71 -20.95 20.83
C PRO A 475 13.10 -19.62 21.50
N ILE A 476 13.50 -18.60 20.74
CA ILE A 476 13.79 -17.27 21.29
C ILE A 476 12.46 -16.55 21.58
N ALA A 477 11.52 -16.64 20.64
CA ALA A 477 10.22 -16.00 20.72
C ALA A 477 9.37 -16.43 21.93
N VAL A 478 9.57 -17.64 22.46
CA VAL A 478 8.93 -18.11 23.70
C VAL A 478 9.18 -17.16 24.88
N SER A 479 10.37 -16.54 24.93
CA SER A 479 10.76 -15.62 25.99
C SER A 479 10.60 -14.14 25.62
N THR A 480 10.80 -13.79 24.35
CA THR A 480 10.81 -12.40 23.90
C THR A 480 9.47 -11.92 23.35
N GLY A 481 8.60 -12.83 22.92
CA GLY A 481 7.56 -12.54 21.94
C GLY A 481 8.11 -12.42 20.52
N ASP A 482 7.28 -11.99 19.58
CA ASP A 482 7.70 -11.81 18.20
C ASP A 482 8.61 -10.59 18.05
N ILE A 483 9.88 -10.83 17.74
CA ILE A 483 10.87 -9.80 17.40
C ILE A 483 11.42 -9.99 15.98
N GLY A 484 10.66 -10.70 15.13
CA GLY A 484 11.14 -11.17 13.85
C GLY A 484 11.48 -10.02 12.90
N PHE A 485 10.72 -8.91 12.93
CA PHE A 485 10.97 -7.79 12.01
C PHE A 485 12.18 -6.96 12.42
N GLU A 486 12.42 -6.74 13.73
CA GLU A 486 13.59 -6.03 14.23
C GLU A 486 14.86 -6.81 13.86
N VAL A 487 14.84 -8.13 14.09
CA VAL A 487 15.93 -9.03 13.72
C VAL A 487 16.12 -9.03 12.22
N ALA A 488 15.05 -9.09 11.42
CA ALA A 488 15.16 -9.05 9.96
C ALA A 488 15.78 -7.74 9.45
N PHE A 489 15.36 -6.59 9.97
CA PHE A 489 15.91 -5.28 9.61
C PHE A 489 17.40 -5.17 9.97
N VAL A 490 17.75 -5.45 11.23
CA VAL A 490 19.12 -5.27 11.73
C VAL A 490 20.07 -6.28 11.10
N LEU A 491 19.70 -7.56 11.10
CA LEU A 491 20.60 -8.63 10.67
C LEU A 491 20.82 -8.60 9.15
N SER A 492 19.80 -8.30 8.35
CA SER A 492 19.98 -8.13 6.91
C SER A 492 20.91 -6.96 6.59
N ALA A 493 20.77 -5.83 7.28
CA ALA A 493 21.66 -4.68 7.13
C ALA A 493 23.12 -5.02 7.52
N LEU A 494 23.32 -5.71 8.64
CA LEU A 494 24.64 -6.11 9.14
C LEU A 494 25.33 -7.13 8.22
N LEU A 495 24.59 -8.13 7.72
CA LEU A 495 25.13 -9.13 6.80
C LEU A 495 25.38 -8.57 5.40
N TYR A 496 24.55 -7.62 4.96
CA TYR A 496 24.70 -6.99 3.64
C TYR A 496 26.02 -6.23 3.52
N LEU A 497 26.49 -5.60 4.60
CA LEU A 497 27.76 -4.85 4.60
C LEU A 497 28.97 -5.66 4.09
N PRO A 498 29.43 -6.73 4.77
CA PRO A 498 30.58 -7.49 4.33
C PRO A 498 30.34 -8.18 2.98
N LEU A 499 29.13 -8.68 2.73
CA LEU A 499 28.80 -9.34 1.47
C LEU A 499 28.88 -8.39 0.28
N ARG A 500 28.40 -7.15 0.45
CA ARG A 500 28.43 -6.14 -0.62
C ARG A 500 29.84 -5.59 -0.84
N TYR A 501 30.67 -5.47 0.21
CA TYR A 501 32.11 -5.19 0.02
C TYR A 501 32.81 -6.28 -0.79
N ALA A 502 32.54 -7.55 -0.49
CA ALA A 502 33.09 -8.67 -1.23
C ALA A 502 32.61 -8.66 -2.70
N GLU A 503 31.31 -8.50 -2.94
CA GLU A 503 30.74 -8.42 -4.29
C GLU A 503 31.39 -7.31 -5.13
N ARG A 504 31.58 -6.11 -4.54
CA ARG A 504 32.28 -5.01 -5.22
C ARG A 504 33.75 -5.32 -5.50
N HIS A 505 34.42 -6.05 -4.62
CA HIS A 505 35.82 -6.44 -4.82
C HIS A 505 35.98 -7.46 -5.96
N PHE A 506 35.09 -8.45 -6.05
CA PHE A 506 35.17 -9.49 -7.08
C PHE A 506 34.62 -9.06 -8.44
N VAL A 507 33.54 -8.27 -8.47
CA VAL A 507 32.81 -7.91 -9.69
C VAL A 507 33.12 -6.48 -10.15
N GLY A 508 33.70 -5.66 -9.28
CA GLY A 508 34.05 -4.26 -9.56
C GLY A 508 32.88 -3.26 -9.46
N ARG A 509 31.68 -3.70 -9.05
CA ARG A 509 30.44 -2.90 -9.06
C ARG A 509 29.46 -3.22 -7.93
#